data_AF-A0A7S2YZX1-F1
#
_entry.id   AF-A0A7S2YZX1-F1
#
_cell.length_a   1.000
_cell.length_b   1.000
_cell.length_c   1.000
_cell.angle_alpha   90.00
_cell.angle_beta   90.00
_cell.angle_gamma   90.00
#
_symmetry.space_group_name_H-M   'P 1'
#
loop_
_entity.id
_entity.type
_entity.pdbx_description
1 polymer ?
#
loop_
_entity_poly.entity_id
_entity_poly.type
_entity_poly.pdbx_seq_one_letter_code
_entity_poly.pdbx_strand_id
1 'polypeptide(L)'
;ALVGLPNAGKSTLSNRLLGQRYSIVTRKPNTTRKKVLGIRSEKDSQLILLDTPGVVTKQNNLLDASMMKAVTTAVEDADVMLMVVDANYEPLEALKLLRPPAGREHIPIAVAVNK
;
A
#
# COMPACT_ATOMS: atom_id res chain seq x y z
N ALA A 1 -1.87 6.25 2.55
CA ALA A 1 -1.38 5.25 1.57
C ALA A 1 -1.52 3.84 2.13
N LEU A 2 -1.92 2.86 1.30
CA LEU A 2 -1.99 1.44 1.68
C LEU A 2 -0.68 0.75 1.31
N VAL A 3 0.02 0.17 2.28
CA VAL A 3 1.34 -0.45 2.10
C VAL A 3 1.35 -1.86 2.69
N GLY A 4 2.09 -2.79 2.08
CA GLY A 4 2.17 -4.17 2.54
C GLY A 4 2.71 -5.11 1.47
N LEU A 5 2.97 -6.36 1.85
CA LEU A 5 3.48 -7.40 0.95
C LEU A 5 2.60 -7.62 -0.29
N PRO A 6 3.16 -8.16 -1.39
CA PRO A 6 2.36 -8.67 -2.49
C PRO A 6 1.25 -9.59 -1.96
N ASN A 7 0.05 -9.47 -2.54
CA ASN A 7 -1.13 -10.24 -2.16
C ASN A 7 -1.71 -10.01 -0.74
N ALA A 8 -1.20 -9.07 0.06
CA ALA A 8 -1.74 -8.79 1.40
C ALA A 8 -3.20 -8.28 1.46
N GLY A 9 -3.84 -8.04 0.30
CA GLY A 9 -5.23 -7.58 0.21
C GLY A 9 -5.43 -6.06 0.13
N LYS A 10 -4.38 -5.27 -0.12
CA LYS A 10 -4.43 -3.80 -0.27
C LYS A 10 -5.52 -3.33 -1.23
N SER A 11 -5.50 -3.80 -2.48
CA SER A 11 -6.47 -3.39 -3.51
C SER A 11 -7.90 -3.83 -3.18
N THR A 12 -8.08 -4.98 -2.51
CA THR A 12 -9.39 -5.42 -2.01
C THR A 12 -9.92 -4.47 -0.94
N LEU A 13 -9.09 -4.11 0.03
CA LEU A 13 -9.44 -3.17 1.09
C LEU A 13 -9.75 -1.78 0.51
N SER A 14 -8.92 -1.30 -0.42
CA SER A 14 -9.11 0.00 -1.04
C SER A 14 -10.43 0.08 -1.83
N ASN A 15 -10.72 -0.93 -2.67
CA ASN A 15 -12.01 -1.02 -3.36
C ASN A 15 -13.19 -0.99 -2.38
N ARG A 16 -13.07 -1.69 -1.24
CA ARG A 16 -14.12 -1.71 -0.21
C ARG A 16 -14.30 -0.35 0.45
N LEU A 17 -13.21 0.35 0.78
CA LEU A 17 -13.25 1.68 1.38
C LEU A 17 -13.86 2.73 0.43
N LEU A 18 -13.59 2.62 -0.88
CA LEU A 18 -14.19 3.52 -1.87
C LEU A 18 -15.62 3.12 -2.29
N GLY A 19 -16.08 1.92 -1.92
CA GLY A 19 -17.39 1.40 -2.33
C GLY A 19 -17.50 1.04 -3.80
N GLN A 20 -16.38 0.97 -4.53
CA GLN A 20 -16.35 0.70 -5.97
C GLN A 20 -15.09 -0.08 -6.37
N ARG A 21 -15.16 -0.79 -7.50
CA ARG A 21 -14.01 -1.50 -8.07
C ARG A 21 -13.21 -0.56 -8.96
N TYR A 22 -12.07 -0.08 -8.48
CA TYR A 22 -11.16 0.79 -9.23
C TYR A 22 -9.75 0.21 -9.36
N SER A 23 -9.32 -0.61 -8.40
CA SER A 23 -8.07 -1.37 -8.46
C SER A 23 -8.31 -2.83 -8.86
N ILE A 24 -7.40 -3.39 -9.65
CA ILE A 24 -7.41 -4.80 -10.05
C ILE A 24 -7.11 -5.67 -8.82
N VAL A 25 -7.90 -6.72 -8.61
CA VAL A 25 -7.68 -7.71 -7.54
C VAL A 25 -7.38 -9.07 -8.15
N THR A 26 -6.19 -9.60 -7.90
CA THR A 26 -5.79 -10.96 -8.29
C THR A 26 -4.63 -11.45 -7.43
N ARG A 27 -4.43 -12.77 -7.37
CA ARG A 27 -3.29 -13.41 -6.68
C ARG A 27 -1.98 -13.33 -7.48
N LYS A 28 -2.05 -12.91 -8.76
CA LYS A 28 -0.84 -12.73 -9.57
C LYS A 28 0.05 -11.66 -8.92
N PRO A 29 1.31 -11.96 -8.57
CA PRO A 29 2.21 -10.96 -8.04
C PRO A 29 2.44 -9.84 -9.06
N ASN A 30 2.81 -8.66 -8.57
CA ASN A 30 3.13 -7.48 -9.40
C ASN A 30 1.96 -7.02 -10.29
N THR A 31 0.72 -7.18 -9.83
CA THR A 31 -0.49 -6.68 -10.48
C THR A 31 -0.58 -5.15 -10.36
N THR A 32 -0.40 -4.62 -9.16
CA THR A 32 -0.31 -3.17 -8.93
C THR A 32 1.15 -2.75 -9.15
N ARG A 33 1.48 -2.29 -10.36
CA ARG A 33 2.86 -1.86 -10.71
C ARG A 33 3.12 -0.38 -10.50
N LYS A 34 2.05 0.43 -10.47
CA LYS A 34 2.05 1.87 -10.22
C LYS A 34 1.08 2.16 -9.06
N LYS A 35 1.26 3.29 -8.38
CA LYS A 35 0.26 3.75 -7.40
C LYS A 35 -1.06 4.06 -8.12
N VAL A 36 -2.17 3.61 -7.56
CA VAL A 36 -3.52 3.92 -8.05
C VAL A 36 -4.18 4.84 -7.04
N LEU A 37 -4.62 6.01 -7.52
CA LEU A 37 -5.29 7.01 -6.70
C LEU A 37 -6.80 6.79 -6.79
N GLY A 38 -7.43 6.65 -5.63
CA GLY A 38 -8.87 6.57 -5.49
C GLY A 38 -9.36 7.68 -4.57
N ILE A 39 -10.53 8.25 -4.90
CA ILE A 39 -11.10 9.37 -4.16
C ILE A 39 -12.51 8.99 -3.73
N ARG A 40 -12.82 9.19 -2.46
CA ARG A 40 -14.17 9.14 -1.92
C ARG A 40 -14.49 10.48 -1.27
N SER A 41 -15.43 11.21 -1.86
CA SER A 41 -15.93 12.46 -1.30
C SER A 41 -17.13 12.19 -0.41
N GLU A 42 -17.09 12.70 0.81
CA GLU A 42 -18.21 12.79 1.73
C GLU A 42 -18.68 14.27 1.79
N LYS A 43 -19.77 14.56 2.50
CA LYS A 43 -20.35 15.90 2.56
C LYS A 43 -19.33 16.98 2.98
N ASP A 44 -18.53 16.68 4.00
CA ASP A 44 -17.64 17.67 4.63
C ASP A 44 -16.15 17.28 4.54
N SER A 45 -15.80 16.21 3.81
CA SER A 45 -14.42 15.73 3.71
C SER A 45 -14.17 14.90 2.45
N GLN A 46 -12.89 14.70 2.12
CA GLN A 46 -12.47 13.83 1.03
C GLN A 46 -11.41 12.85 1.51
N LEU A 47 -11.65 11.57 1.29
CA LEU A 47 -10.69 10.50 1.53
C LEU A 47 -9.95 10.18 0.25
N ILE A 48 -8.63 10.37 0.25
CA ILE A 48 -7.74 9.98 -0.84
C ILE A 48 -7.02 8.68 -0.47
N LEU A 49 -7.25 7.63 -1.24
CA LEU A 49 -6.58 6.35 -1.08
C LEU A 49 -5.51 6.18 -2.15
N LEU A 50 -4.28 5.98 -1.70
CA LEU A 50 -3.15 5.62 -2.55
C LEU A 50 -2.91 4.11 -2.40
N ASP A 51 -3.36 3.32 -3.37
CA ASP A 51 -3.10 1.88 -3.44
C ASP A 51 -1.75 1.64 -4.11
N THR A 52 -0.79 1.10 -3.37
CA THR A 52 0.59 0.97 -3.84
C THR A 52 0.91 -0.43 -4.35
N PRO A 53 2.00 -0.57 -5.13
CA PRO A 53 2.60 -1.87 -5.36
C PRO A 53 2.87 -2.65 -4.08
N GLY A 54 2.98 -3.98 -4.21
CA GLY A 54 3.47 -4.83 -3.13
C GLY A 54 4.93 -4.50 -2.82
N VAL A 55 5.27 -4.43 -1.54
CA VAL A 55 6.63 -4.17 -1.08
C VAL A 55 7.53 -5.36 -1.43
N VAL A 56 8.60 -5.11 -2.17
CA VAL A 56 9.54 -6.14 -2.59
C VAL A 56 10.78 -6.09 -1.72
N THR A 57 11.21 -7.22 -1.19
CA THR A 57 12.32 -7.31 -0.24
C THR A 57 13.70 -7.29 -0.91
N LYS A 58 13.77 -7.73 -2.17
CA LYS A 58 14.98 -7.70 -3.01
C LYS A 58 14.63 -7.10 -4.36
N GLN A 59 15.35 -6.05 -4.76
CA GLN A 59 15.18 -5.41 -6.06
C GLN A 59 16.12 -6.07 -7.06
N ASN A 60 15.65 -7.14 -7.71
CA ASN A 60 16.49 -7.94 -8.60
C ASN A 60 16.47 -7.41 -10.04
N ASN A 61 15.58 -6.47 -10.35
CA ASN A 61 15.40 -5.90 -11.68
C ASN A 61 14.86 -4.46 -11.62
N LEU A 62 14.81 -3.80 -12.79
CA LEU A 62 14.33 -2.42 -12.93
C LEU A 62 12.85 -2.24 -12.56
N LEU A 63 12.03 -3.29 -12.72
CA LEU A 63 10.62 -3.25 -12.37
C LEU A 63 10.45 -3.19 -10.85
N ASP A 64 11.19 -4.01 -10.10
CA ASP A 64 11.17 -4.02 -8.64
C ASP A 64 11.59 -2.65 -8.08
N ALA A 65 12.64 -2.04 -8.65
CA ALA A 65 13.08 -0.70 -8.28
C ALA A 65 12.03 0.38 -8.57
N SER A 66 11.38 0.31 -9.74
CA SER A 66 10.29 1.22 -10.11
C SER A 66 9.08 1.09 -9.19
N MET A 67 8.71 -0.14 -8.84
CA MET A 67 7.63 -0.42 -7.90
C MET A 67 7.94 0.11 -6.50
N MET A 68 9.17 -0.11 -6.00
CA MET A 68 9.60 0.44 -4.72
C MET A 68 9.59 1.97 -4.72
N LYS A 69 10.03 2.62 -5.81
CA LYS A 69 9.91 4.08 -5.95
C LYS A 69 8.45 4.55 -5.86
N ALA A 70 7.51 3.86 -6.49
CA ALA A 70 6.09 4.20 -6.42
C ALA A 70 5.52 4.04 -5.00
N VAL A 71 5.96 3.04 -4.24
CA VAL A 71 5.61 2.87 -2.82
C VAL A 71 6.15 4.05 -2.00
N THR A 72 7.44 4.37 -2.15
CA THR A 72 8.10 5.46 -1.41
C THR A 72 7.38 6.79 -1.65
N THR A 73 7.15 7.17 -2.91
CA THR A 73 6.45 8.43 -3.22
C THR A 73 5.01 8.43 -2.69
N ALA A 74 4.30 7.31 -2.68
CA ALA A 74 2.95 7.27 -2.10
C ALA A 74 2.96 7.47 -0.57
N VAL A 75 3.99 6.99 0.12
CA VAL A 75 4.18 7.24 1.56
C VAL A 75 4.60 8.69 1.81
N GLU A 76 5.41 9.27 0.92
CA GLU A 76 5.79 10.70 0.91
C GLU A 76 4.68 11.66 0.53
N ASP A 77 3.57 11.18 -0.05
CA ASP A 77 2.42 12.03 -0.37
C ASP A 77 1.30 11.90 0.68
N ALA A 78 1.33 10.87 1.52
CA ALA A 78 0.20 10.52 2.40
C ALA A 78 0.21 11.26 3.73
N ASP A 79 -0.98 11.52 4.28
CA ASP A 79 -1.12 12.00 5.67
C ASP A 79 -1.09 10.85 6.68
N VAL A 80 -1.51 9.65 6.28
CA VAL A 80 -1.53 8.43 7.12
C VAL A 80 -1.06 7.23 6.30
N MET A 81 -0.25 6.36 6.91
CA MET A 81 0.12 5.08 6.35
C MET A 81 -0.75 3.96 6.94
N LEU A 82 -1.47 3.22 6.09
CA LEU A 82 -2.21 2.03 6.46
C LEU A 82 -1.43 0.79 6.02
N MET A 83 -0.87 0.10 6.99
CA MET A 83 -0.10 -1.11 6.80
C MET A 83 -1.03 -2.32 6.78
N VAL A 84 -1.12 -2.99 5.64
CA VAL A 84 -1.99 -4.17 5.45
C VAL A 84 -1.17 -5.44 5.53
N VAL A 85 -1.53 -6.30 6.47
CA VAL A 85 -0.84 -7.56 6.78
C VAL A 85 -1.80 -8.74 6.59
N ASP A 86 -1.40 -9.77 5.87
CA ASP A 86 -2.16 -11.02 5.77
C ASP A 86 -1.76 -11.93 6.94
N ALA A 87 -2.76 -12.42 7.69
CA ALA A 87 -2.57 -13.24 8.89
C ALA A 87 -1.93 -14.61 8.62
N ASN A 88 -1.95 -15.09 7.38
CA ASN A 88 -1.36 -16.38 6.99
C ASN A 88 0.13 -16.29 6.66
N TYR A 89 0.67 -15.08 6.54
CA TYR A 89 2.08 -14.86 6.23
C TYR A 89 2.81 -14.31 7.45
N GLU A 90 4.05 -14.74 7.68
CA GLU A 90 4.90 -14.11 8.67
C GLU A 90 5.23 -12.67 8.23
N PRO A 91 4.69 -11.64 8.90
CA PRO A 91 4.83 -10.29 8.40
C PRO A 91 6.17 -9.67 8.81
N LEU A 92 6.81 -10.20 9.86
CA LEU A 92 7.93 -9.57 10.54
C LEU A 92 9.11 -9.26 9.61
N GLU A 93 9.45 -10.15 8.68
CA GLU A 93 10.59 -9.97 7.77
C GLU A 93 10.38 -8.84 6.75
N ALA A 94 9.17 -8.68 6.24
CA ALA A 94 8.85 -7.59 5.32
C ALA A 94 8.60 -6.26 6.03
N LEU A 95 8.09 -6.32 7.26
CA LEU A 95 7.86 -5.16 8.12
C LEU A 95 9.17 -4.49 8.55
N LYS A 96 10.26 -5.26 8.73
CA LYS A 96 11.61 -4.72 9.00
C LYS A 96 12.13 -3.80 7.89
N LEU A 97 11.65 -3.98 6.65
CA LEU A 97 12.05 -3.19 5.48
C LEU A 97 11.23 -1.90 5.33
N LEU A 98 10.07 -1.83 6.00
CA LEU A 98 9.24 -0.64 6.03
C LEU A 98 9.68 0.25 7.19
N ARG A 99 10.72 1.02 6.94
CA ARG A 99 11.00 2.21 7.75
C ARG A 99 10.25 3.40 7.14
N PRO A 100 9.68 4.30 7.95
CA PRO A 100 9.23 5.59 7.44
C PRO A 100 10.39 6.23 6.66
N PRO A 101 10.15 6.81 5.47
CA PRO A 101 11.20 7.51 4.74
C PRO A 101 11.79 8.63 5.61
N ALA A 102 13.10 8.86 5.48
CA ALA A 102 13.80 9.91 6.22
C ALA A 102 13.10 11.27 5.99
N GLY A 103 12.85 12.01 7.08
CA GLY A 103 12.10 13.28 7.02
C GLY A 103 10.58 13.13 7.18
N ARG A 104 10.04 11.90 7.29
CA ARG A 104 8.64 11.63 7.67
C ARG A 104 8.54 10.72 8.90
N GLU A 105 9.34 11.04 9.91
CA GLU A 105 9.37 10.33 11.19
C GLU A 105 8.01 10.35 11.93
N HIS A 106 7.11 11.25 11.55
CA HIS A 106 5.83 11.51 12.23
C HIS A 106 4.58 11.09 11.44
N ILE A 107 4.67 10.37 10.32
CA ILE A 107 3.45 9.91 9.63
C ILE A 107 2.74 8.89 10.53
N PRO A 108 1.46 9.10 10.92
CA PRO A 108 0.72 8.13 11.70
C PRO A 108 0.62 6.80 10.94
N ILE A 109 0.87 5.70 11.65
CA ILE A 109 0.81 4.35 11.11
C ILE A 109 -0.35 3.61 11.77
N ALA A 110 -1.30 3.16 10.95
CA ALA A 110 -2.33 2.22 11.35
C ALA A 110 -2.01 0.84 10.76
N VAL A 111 -2.29 -0.24 11.52
CA VAL A 111 -2.09 -1.62 11.06
C VAL A 111 -3.46 -2.28 10.87
N ALA A 112 -3.69 -2.83 9.68
CA ALA A 112 -4.85 -3.64 9.34
C ALA A 112 -4.43 -5.10 9.15
N VAL A 113 -4.91 -5.97 10.02
CA VAL A 113 -4.74 -7.42 9.90
C VAL A 113 -5.87 -7.97 9.02
N ASN A 114 -5.49 -8.49 7.87
CA ASN A 114 -6.35 -9.12 6.88
C ASN A 114 -6.29 -10.64 7.01
N LYS A 115 -7.34 -11.31 6.52
CA LYS A 115 -7.54 -12.76 6.60
C LYS A 115 -6.53 -13.56 5.81
#